data_AF-A0AAJ1ZED7-F1
#
_entry.id   AF-A0AAJ1ZED7-F1
#
_cell.length_a   1.000
_cell.length_b   1.000
_cell.length_c   1.000
_cell.angle_alpha   90.00
_cell.angle_beta   90.00
_cell.angle_gamma   90.00
#
_symmetry.space_group_name_H-M   'P 1'
#
loop_
_entity.id
_entity.type
_entity.pdbx_description
1 polymer ?
#
loop_
_entity_poly.entity_id
_entity_poly.type
_entity_poly.pdbx_seq_one_letter_code
_entity_poly.pdbx_strand_id
1 'polypeptide(L)'
;MTEWSFAGADFDGFRSSLCQLEEAKARYDQFFDKMGEPKRFFRLFGVTKMLGQGANQNAIVVANAPAKLRWYFMQPVSHRYFTRAFRTSAPLIVTELKPMQ
;
A
#
# COMPACT_ATOMS: atom_id res chain seq x y z
N MET A 1 13.06 -5.09 7.50
CA MET A 1 12.81 -3.93 6.62
C MET A 1 13.15 -2.72 7.46
N THR A 2 14.03 -1.85 6.98
CA THR A 2 14.39 -0.60 7.67
C THR A 2 13.55 0.49 7.04
N GLU A 3 12.89 1.31 7.89
CA GLU A 3 12.13 2.46 7.42
C GLU A 3 13.03 3.36 6.54
N TRP A 4 12.47 3.83 5.42
CA TRP A 4 13.18 4.61 4.42
C TRP A 4 12.41 5.90 4.14
N SER A 5 13.08 7.04 4.25
CA SER A 5 12.49 8.35 3.95
C SER A 5 12.98 8.84 2.58
N PHE A 6 12.05 9.18 1.69
CA PHE A 6 12.34 9.63 0.34
C PHE A 6 11.32 10.67 -0.13
N ALA A 7 11.82 11.78 -0.69
CA ALA A 7 10.98 12.87 -1.21
C ALA A 7 9.88 13.35 -0.25
N GLY A 8 10.18 13.35 1.06
CA GLY A 8 9.24 13.80 2.11
C GLY A 8 8.16 12.79 2.49
N ALA A 9 8.28 11.52 2.07
CA ALA A 9 7.42 10.44 2.53
C ALA A 9 8.24 9.28 3.10
N ASP A 10 7.63 8.58 4.05
CA ASP A 10 8.20 7.37 4.64
C ASP A 10 7.66 6.12 3.93
N PHE A 11 8.51 5.11 3.89
CA PHE A 11 8.28 3.80 3.32
C PHE A 11 8.79 2.74 4.30
N ASP A 12 8.12 1.60 4.37
CA ASP A 12 8.55 0.48 5.22
C ASP A 12 9.85 -0.16 4.72
N GLY A 13 10.24 0.07 3.46
CA GLY A 13 11.52 -0.39 2.93
C GLY A 13 11.92 0.19 1.58
N PHE A 14 13.15 -0.10 1.19
CA PHE A 14 13.71 0.21 -0.13
C PHE A 14 14.63 -0.91 -0.63
N ARG A 15 14.42 -1.36 -1.88
CA ARG A 15 15.27 -2.30 -2.58
C ARG A 15 16.03 -1.58 -3.69
N SER A 16 17.28 -1.24 -3.40
CA SER A 16 18.17 -0.49 -4.30
C SER A 16 18.35 -1.16 -5.66
N SER A 17 18.53 -2.48 -5.69
CA SER A 17 18.71 -3.24 -6.94
C SER A 17 17.52 -3.18 -7.90
N LEU A 18 16.34 -2.76 -7.43
CA LEU A 18 15.11 -2.65 -8.23
C LEU A 18 14.59 -1.22 -8.36
N CYS A 19 15.27 -0.25 -7.73
CA CYS A 19 14.74 1.10 -7.50
C CYS A 19 13.33 1.07 -6.87
N GLN A 20 13.06 0.12 -5.97
CA GLN A 20 11.72 -0.15 -5.47
C GLN A 20 11.54 0.32 -4.03
N LEU A 21 10.60 1.25 -3.84
CA LEU A 21 10.06 1.66 -2.54
C LEU A 21 8.97 0.67 -2.11
N GLU A 22 8.90 0.37 -0.81
CA GLU A 22 8.09 -0.72 -0.28
C GLU A 22 7.22 -0.26 0.88
N GLU A 23 5.96 -0.67 0.87
CA GLU A 23 5.01 -0.52 1.96
C GLU A 23 4.52 -1.91 2.39
N ALA A 24 4.33 -2.16 3.68
CA ALA A 24 3.94 -3.44 4.25
C ALA A 24 2.72 -3.28 5.18
N LYS A 25 1.67 -4.08 4.93
CA LYS A 25 0.42 -4.07 5.70
C LYS A 25 0.18 -5.45 6.32
N ALA A 26 0.32 -5.52 7.64
CA ALA A 26 0.14 -6.75 8.41
C ALA A 26 -1.16 -6.73 9.24
N ARG A 27 -1.87 -7.85 9.26
CA ARG A 27 -3.11 -8.07 10.04
C ARG A 27 -4.27 -7.11 9.69
N TYR A 28 -4.38 -6.66 8.43
CA TYR A 28 -5.42 -5.70 8.03
C TYR A 28 -6.82 -6.32 7.84
N ASP A 29 -6.94 -7.64 7.62
CA ASP A 29 -8.25 -8.29 7.42
C ASP A 29 -9.15 -8.18 8.65
N GLN A 30 -8.59 -7.92 9.84
CA GLN A 30 -9.37 -7.64 11.06
C GLN A 30 -10.28 -6.40 10.92
N PHE A 31 -9.98 -5.52 9.96
CA PHE A 31 -10.74 -4.30 9.68
C PHE A 31 -11.87 -4.50 8.67
N PHE A 32 -12.02 -5.71 8.14
CA PHE A 32 -13.03 -6.07 7.15
C PHE A 32 -14.09 -6.98 7.77
N ASP A 33 -15.27 -6.99 7.16
CA ASP A 33 -16.33 -7.94 7.48
C ASP A 33 -16.22 -9.23 6.64
N LYS A 34 -17.15 -10.16 6.87
CA LYS A 34 -17.21 -11.44 6.16
C LYS A 34 -17.48 -11.32 4.66
N MET A 35 -17.99 -10.18 4.19
CA MET A 35 -18.22 -9.90 2.76
C MET A 35 -16.97 -9.27 2.11
N GLY A 36 -15.95 -8.96 2.90
CA GLY A 36 -14.74 -8.29 2.44
C GLY A 36 -14.91 -6.78 2.30
N GLU A 37 -15.93 -6.21 2.95
CA GLU A 37 -16.14 -4.77 3.00
C GLU A 37 -15.48 -4.18 4.27
N PRO A 38 -14.91 -2.97 4.18
CA PRO A 38 -14.37 -2.26 5.34
C PRO A 38 -15.45 -2.05 6.42
N LYS A 39 -15.14 -2.39 7.68
CA LYS A 39 -15.96 -2.01 8.83
C LYS A 39 -16.13 -0.48 8.85
N ARG A 40 -17.28 0.02 9.32
CA ARG A 40 -17.65 1.45 9.25
C ARG A 40 -16.54 2.41 9.72
N PHE A 41 -15.90 2.14 10.86
CA PHE A 41 -14.83 2.99 11.37
C PHE A 41 -13.61 2.98 10.44
N PHE A 42 -13.23 1.80 9.92
CA PHE A 42 -12.11 1.66 9.01
C PHE A 42 -12.43 2.31 7.67
N ARG A 43 -13.67 2.22 7.19
CA ARG A 43 -14.13 2.92 5.99
C ARG A 43 -13.95 4.43 6.08
N LEU A 44 -14.33 5.03 7.21
CA LEU A 44 -14.30 6.49 7.40
C LEU A 44 -12.87 7.02 7.58
N PHE A 45 -12.07 6.35 8.42
CA PHE A 45 -10.77 6.88 8.84
C PHE A 45 -9.59 6.11 8.24
N GLY A 46 -9.69 4.79 8.15
CA GLY A 46 -8.59 3.93 7.71
C GLY A 46 -8.41 3.88 6.19
N VAL A 47 -9.48 3.64 5.44
CA VAL A 47 -9.46 3.58 3.97
C VAL A 47 -9.04 4.94 3.41
N THR A 48 -9.61 6.04 3.89
CA THR A 48 -9.24 7.40 3.48
C THR A 48 -7.73 7.64 3.68
N LYS A 49 -7.18 7.27 4.83
CA LYS A 49 -5.74 7.39 5.13
C LYS A 49 -4.89 6.54 4.18
N MET A 50 -5.27 5.27 3.97
CA MET A 50 -4.58 4.34 3.08
C MET A 50 -4.54 4.85 1.63
N LEU A 51 -5.67 5.36 1.13
CA LEU A 51 -5.75 5.91 -0.22
C LEU A 51 -4.95 7.21 -0.36
N GLY A 52 -4.98 8.08 0.65
CA GLY A 52 -4.15 9.28 0.69
C GLY A 52 -2.65 8.97 0.69
N GLN A 53 -2.23 8.00 1.50
CA GLN A 53 -0.83 7.53 1.52
C GLN A 53 -0.43 6.96 0.16
N GLY A 54 -1.24 6.06 -0.41
CA GLY A 54 -0.97 5.48 -1.73
C GLY A 54 -0.91 6.53 -2.85
N ALA A 55 -1.83 7.51 -2.85
CA ALA A 55 -1.82 8.59 -3.83
C ALA A 55 -0.55 9.46 -3.71
N ASN A 56 -0.15 9.84 -2.50
CA ASN A 56 1.07 10.62 -2.27
C ASN A 56 2.33 9.85 -2.72
N GLN A 57 2.46 8.59 -2.31
CA GLN A 57 3.59 7.75 -2.72
C GLN A 57 3.60 7.50 -4.24
N ASN A 58 2.43 7.33 -4.87
CA ASN A 58 2.31 7.23 -6.32
C ASN A 58 2.81 8.51 -7.02
N ALA A 59 2.45 9.70 -6.52
CA ALA A 59 2.93 10.97 -7.07
C ALA A 59 4.47 11.10 -6.98
N ILE A 60 5.06 10.65 -5.86
CA ILE A 60 6.52 10.59 -5.71
C ILE A 60 7.14 9.70 -6.79
N VAL A 61 6.58 8.52 -7.04
CA VAL A 61 7.09 7.59 -8.06
C VAL A 61 6.97 8.17 -9.47
N VAL A 62 5.86 8.83 -9.78
CA VAL A 62 5.66 9.55 -11.05
C VAL A 62 6.76 10.60 -11.27
N ALA A 63 7.11 11.35 -10.22
CA ALA A 63 8.11 12.41 -10.30
C ALA A 63 9.57 11.91 -10.31
N ASN A 64 9.83 10.65 -9.99
CA ASN A 64 11.18 10.13 -9.72
C ASN A 64 11.48 8.85 -10.50
N ALA A 65 11.27 8.82 -11.82
CA ALA A 65 11.69 7.70 -12.66
C ALA A 65 13.21 7.43 -12.49
N PRO A 66 13.67 6.16 -12.41
CA PRO A 66 12.95 4.91 -12.63
C PRO A 66 12.38 4.25 -11.35
N ALA A 67 12.06 5.03 -10.31
CA ALA A 67 11.51 4.48 -9.07
C ALA A 67 10.25 3.65 -9.32
N LYS A 68 10.05 2.64 -8.47
CA LYS A 68 8.89 1.75 -8.45
C LYS A 68 8.32 1.71 -7.05
N LEU A 69 7.03 1.38 -6.93
CA LEU A 69 6.37 1.26 -5.64
C LEU A 69 5.59 -0.04 -5.55
N ARG A 70 5.81 -0.75 -4.45
CA ARG A 70 5.14 -2.01 -4.16
C ARG A 70 4.55 -2.01 -2.77
N TRP A 71 3.27 -2.39 -2.69
CA TRP A 71 2.54 -2.55 -1.44
C TRP A 71 2.32 -4.03 -1.16
N TYR A 72 2.95 -4.52 -0.10
CA TYR A 72 2.82 -5.89 0.38
C TYR A 72 1.70 -6.00 1.40
N PHE A 73 0.77 -6.91 1.15
CA PHE A 73 -0.30 -7.25 2.08
C PHE A 73 -0.09 -8.65 2.61
N MET A 74 -0.20 -8.81 3.92
CA MET A 74 -0.05 -10.12 4.56
C MET A 74 -1.28 -11.02 4.39
N GLN A 75 -2.44 -10.42 4.11
CA GLN A 75 -3.73 -11.11 4.15
C GLN A 75 -4.58 -10.80 2.91
N PRO A 76 -5.41 -11.77 2.47
CA PRO A 76 -6.03 -11.72 1.14
C PRO A 76 -7.20 -10.74 1.00
N VAL A 77 -7.96 -10.46 2.07
CA VAL A 77 -9.14 -9.59 1.96
C VAL A 77 -8.72 -8.15 1.75
N SER A 78 -7.83 -7.66 2.61
CA SER A 78 -7.25 -6.32 2.50
C SER A 78 -6.46 -6.15 1.20
N HIS A 79 -5.65 -7.14 0.80
CA HIS A 79 -4.98 -7.16 -0.50
C HIS A 79 -5.99 -6.90 -1.63
N ARG A 80 -7.00 -7.77 -1.75
CA ARG A 80 -7.99 -7.69 -2.84
C ARG A 80 -8.72 -6.35 -2.86
N TYR A 81 -9.09 -5.82 -1.70
CA TYR A 81 -9.77 -4.52 -1.60
C TYR A 81 -8.87 -3.39 -2.10
N PHE A 82 -7.64 -3.27 -1.59
CA PHE A 82 -6.75 -2.18 -1.96
C PHE A 82 -6.16 -2.32 -3.37
N THR A 83 -5.97 -3.53 -3.90
CA THR A 83 -5.67 -3.73 -5.32
C THR A 83 -6.74 -3.11 -6.20
N ARG A 84 -8.02 -3.28 -5.87
CA ARG A 84 -9.13 -2.69 -6.64
C ARG A 84 -9.16 -1.17 -6.50
N ALA A 85 -8.99 -0.66 -5.27
CA ALA A 85 -9.04 0.77 -5.02
C ALA A 85 -7.89 1.53 -5.70
N PHE A 86 -6.67 0.99 -5.67
CA PHE A 86 -5.49 1.65 -6.24
C PHE A 86 -5.46 1.70 -7.77
N ARG A 87 -6.19 0.82 -8.47
CA ARG A 87 -6.28 0.83 -9.95
C ARG A 87 -6.60 2.21 -10.51
N THR A 88 -7.43 2.98 -9.81
CA THR A 88 -7.80 4.33 -10.24
C THR A 88 -7.04 5.41 -9.48
N SER A 89 -6.88 5.25 -8.15
CA SER A 89 -6.34 6.34 -7.32
C SER A 89 -4.81 6.42 -7.28
N ALA A 90 -4.11 5.33 -7.61
CA ALA A 90 -2.66 5.21 -7.49
C ALA A 90 -2.11 4.12 -8.44
N PRO A 91 -2.20 4.33 -9.76
CA PRO A 91 -2.05 3.28 -10.77
C PRO A 91 -0.63 2.68 -10.89
N LEU A 92 0.40 3.34 -10.37
CA LEU A 92 1.77 2.80 -10.37
C LEU A 92 2.06 1.90 -9.16
N ILE A 93 1.14 1.80 -8.19
CA ILE A 93 1.27 0.86 -7.08
C ILE A 93 1.06 -0.55 -7.60
N VAL A 94 2.08 -1.40 -7.45
CA VAL A 94 1.90 -2.85 -7.57
C VAL A 94 1.59 -3.42 -6.19
N THR A 95 0.42 -4.05 -6.03
CA THR A 95 0.09 -4.76 -4.80
C THR A 95 0.50 -6.22 -4.88
N GLU A 96 1.00 -6.79 -3.78
CA GLU A 96 1.39 -8.20 -3.70
C GLU A 96 0.89 -8.82 -2.39
N LEU A 97 0.28 -10.01 -2.48
CA LEU A 97 -0.04 -10.83 -1.32
C LEU A 97 1.23 -11.60 -0.90
N LYS A 98 1.73 -11.31 0.30
CA LYS A 98 2.91 -11.96 0.88
C LYS A 98 2.59 -12.43 2.31
N PRO A 99 2.07 -13.67 2.47
CA PRO A 99 1.75 -14.24 3.78
C PRO A 99 3.01 -14.32 4.68
N MET A 100 2.83 -14.31 6.01
CA MET A 100 3.91 -14.67 6.92
C MET A 100 4.31 -16.12 6.66
N GLN A 101 5.59 -16.32 6.35
CA GLN A 101 6.23 -17.64 6.30
C GLN A 101 6.59 -18.08 7.72
#